data_AF-A0A822BEG6-F1
#
_entry.id   AF-A0A822BEG6-F1
#
_cell.length_a   1.000
_cell.length_b   1.000
_cell.length_c   1.000
_cell.angle_alpha   90.00
_cell.angle_beta   90.00
_cell.angle_gamma   90.00
#
_symmetry.space_group_name_H-M   'P 1'
#
loop_
_entity.id
_entity.type
_entity.pdbx_description
1 polymer ?
#
loop_
_entity_poly.entity_id
_entity_poly.type
_entity_poly.pdbx_seq_one_letter_code
_entity_poly.pdbx_strand_id
1 'polypeptide(L)'
;MINNTLFNRVYLLFILLNTQCLTLKLRSIQLNMYMTTSFDFCMRYLTRNSMTGCSSHKSGNRGRLIDISSLNQLLSYKYSYPIIVLVPSRKDILDFAIFHAPMIVGILIDGKIMNTTNNHHFTEVNNCPENLIDLSISTNCSIRKNKYGINFRGISIDKPIFLLTNQTIVDDLRKN
;
A
#
# COMPACT_ATOMS: atom_id res chain seq x y z
N MET A 1 30.02 33.70 -46.32
CA MET A 1 30.03 33.29 -44.89
C MET A 1 28.70 33.73 -44.27
N ILE A 2 27.70 32.84 -44.30
CA ILE A 2 26.36 33.16 -43.77
C ILE A 2 26.39 32.90 -42.27
N ASN A 3 26.15 33.96 -41.50
CA ASN A 3 26.05 33.98 -40.05
C ASN A 3 24.92 33.03 -39.59
N ASN A 4 25.29 31.85 -39.14
CA ASN A 4 24.38 30.83 -38.60
C ASN A 4 23.97 31.12 -37.14
N THR A 5 23.73 32.40 -36.84
CA THR A 5 23.36 32.89 -35.49
C THR A 5 22.01 32.31 -35.02
N LEU A 6 21.11 32.03 -35.96
CA LEU A 6 19.83 31.38 -35.70
C LEU A 6 19.99 29.90 -35.33
N PHE A 7 20.88 29.19 -36.03
CA PHE A 7 21.19 27.79 -35.73
C PHE A 7 21.86 27.65 -34.36
N ASN A 8 22.81 28.53 -34.03
CA ASN A 8 23.47 28.55 -32.71
C ASN A 8 22.50 28.92 -31.57
N ARG A 9 21.53 29.81 -31.80
CA ARG A 9 20.52 30.15 -30.78
C ARG A 9 19.56 29.00 -30.51
N VAL A 10 19.09 28.30 -31.55
CA VAL A 10 18.22 27.12 -31.40
C VAL A 10 18.98 25.99 -30.69
N TYR A 11 20.23 25.76 -31.05
CA TYR A 11 21.07 24.74 -30.43
C TYR A 11 21.36 25.05 -28.95
N LEU A 12 21.63 26.31 -28.60
CA LEU A 12 21.83 26.74 -27.21
C LEU A 12 20.55 26.57 -26.37
N LEU A 13 19.38 26.91 -26.92
CA LEU A 13 18.08 26.69 -26.27
C LEU A 13 17.82 25.19 -26.04
N PHE A 14 18.15 24.35 -27.02
CA PHE A 14 18.03 22.90 -26.91
C PHE A 14 18.96 22.33 -25.82
N ILE A 15 20.19 22.82 -25.70
CA ILE A 15 21.13 22.42 -24.65
C ILE A 15 20.63 22.87 -23.27
N LEU A 16 20.14 24.10 -23.14
CA LEU A 16 19.61 24.64 -21.88
C LEU A 16 18.37 23.86 -21.40
N LEU A 17 17.44 23.54 -22.30
CA LEU A 17 16.27 22.71 -21.98
C LEU A 17 16.65 21.30 -21.52
N ASN A 18 17.63 20.67 -22.17
CA ASN A 18 18.05 19.32 -21.81
C ASN A 18 18.83 19.27 -20.49
N THR A 19 19.67 20.28 -20.20
CA THR A 19 20.43 20.36 -18.94
C THR A 19 19.53 20.66 -17.73
N GLN A 20 18.48 21.49 -17.90
CA GLN A 20 17.48 21.71 -16.86
C GLN A 20 16.62 20.46 -16.60
N CYS A 21 16.26 19.71 -17.65
CA CYS A 21 15.51 18.47 -17.48
C CYS A 21 16.33 17.41 -16.72
N LEU A 22 17.63 17.29 -17.01
CA LEU A 22 18.54 16.37 -16.33
C LEU A 22 18.72 16.72 -14.84
N THR A 23 18.88 17.99 -14.51
CA THR A 23 19.05 18.47 -13.13
C THR A 23 17.77 18.32 -12.30
N LEU A 24 16.59 18.52 -12.90
CA LEU A 24 15.30 18.22 -12.26
C LEU A 24 15.13 16.72 -11.97
N LYS A 25 15.52 15.86 -12.92
CA LYS A 25 15.49 14.40 -12.76
C LYS A 25 16.43 13.92 -11.66
N LEU A 26 17.64 14.48 -11.59
CA LEU A 26 18.62 14.21 -10.53
C LEU A 26 18.14 14.68 -9.15
N ARG A 27 17.56 15.88 -9.04
CA ARG A 27 16.93 16.35 -7.79
C ARG A 27 15.77 15.46 -7.35
N SER A 28 14.94 14.97 -8.28
CA SER A 28 13.85 14.05 -7.96
C SER A 28 14.35 12.72 -7.38
N ILE A 29 15.48 12.22 -7.86
CA ILE A 29 16.12 10.99 -7.34
C ILE A 29 16.77 11.23 -5.97
N GLN A 30 17.30 12.43 -5.72
CA GLN A 30 17.87 12.79 -4.41
C GLN A 30 16.80 13.03 -3.33
N LEU A 31 15.58 13.46 -3.72
CA LEU A 31 14.48 13.73 -2.79
C LEU A 31 13.58 12.52 -2.54
N ASN A 32 13.47 11.59 -3.49
CA ASN A 32 12.57 10.46 -3.40
C ASN A 32 13.34 9.13 -3.43
N MET A 33 13.15 8.33 -2.40
CA MET A 33 13.54 6.91 -2.42
C MET A 33 12.43 6.11 -3.09
N TYR A 34 12.75 5.42 -4.18
CA TYR A 34 11.80 4.55 -4.88
C TYR A 34 11.99 3.12 -4.40
N MET A 35 10.94 2.52 -3.85
CA MET A 35 10.89 1.06 -3.66
C MET A 35 10.55 0.43 -5.02
N THR A 36 11.52 -0.24 -5.63
CA THR A 36 11.37 -0.87 -6.95
C THR A 36 11.23 -2.40 -6.88
N THR A 37 11.72 -3.00 -5.79
CA THR A 37 11.63 -4.43 -5.51
C THR A 37 11.30 -4.65 -4.03
N SER A 38 11.01 -5.90 -3.65
CA SER A 38 10.89 -6.33 -2.26
C SER A 38 9.61 -5.92 -1.50
N PHE A 39 8.51 -5.78 -2.24
CA PHE A 39 7.18 -5.71 -1.68
C PHE A 39 6.18 -6.46 -2.56
N ASP A 40 5.15 -7.00 -1.93
CA ASP A 40 3.92 -7.41 -2.60
C ASP A 40 2.87 -6.33 -2.40
N PHE A 41 1.86 -6.29 -3.26
CA PHE A 41 0.82 -5.27 -3.20
C PHE A 41 -0.57 -5.88 -3.35
N CYS A 42 -1.52 -5.32 -2.61
CA CYS A 42 -2.92 -5.68 -2.73
C CYS A 42 -3.48 -5.08 -4.02
N MET A 43 -4.01 -5.96 -4.88
CA MET A 43 -4.63 -5.56 -6.14
C MET A 43 -6.15 -5.56 -6.04
N ARG A 44 -6.76 -4.81 -6.94
CA ARG A 44 -8.20 -4.81 -7.15
C ARG A 44 -8.61 -5.93 -8.10
N TYR A 45 -9.60 -6.70 -7.69
CA TYR A 45 -10.18 -7.79 -8.46
C TYR A 45 -11.63 -7.47 -8.81
N LEU A 46 -12.02 -7.83 -10.03
CA LEU A 46 -13.39 -7.68 -10.53
C LEU A 46 -14.02 -9.06 -10.60
N THR A 47 -15.19 -9.19 -9.99
CA THR A 47 -16.07 -10.34 -10.17
C THR A 47 -17.28 -9.92 -11.00
N ARG A 48 -18.15 -10.88 -11.34
CA ARG A 48 -19.39 -10.61 -12.08
C ARG A 48 -20.28 -9.55 -11.41
N ASN A 49 -20.30 -9.52 -10.07
CA ASN A 49 -21.26 -8.72 -9.30
C ASN A 49 -20.60 -7.71 -8.34
N SER A 50 -19.28 -7.73 -8.20
CA SER A 50 -18.59 -6.90 -7.20
C SER A 50 -17.15 -6.59 -7.58
N MET A 51 -16.59 -5.62 -6.87
CA MET A 51 -15.19 -5.24 -6.90
C MET A 51 -14.60 -5.47 -5.51
N THR A 52 -13.45 -6.14 -5.41
CA THR A 52 -12.78 -6.42 -4.14
C THR A 52 -11.29 -6.10 -4.24
N GLY A 53 -10.58 -6.15 -3.11
CA GLY A 53 -9.17 -5.80 -3.01
C GLY A 53 -8.93 -4.29 -2.91
N CYS A 54 -7.70 -3.86 -3.20
CA CYS A 54 -7.21 -2.52 -2.86
C CYS A 54 -6.93 -1.66 -4.09
N SER A 55 -7.03 -0.34 -3.93
CA SER A 55 -6.55 0.61 -4.95
C SER A 55 -5.98 1.87 -4.34
N SER A 56 -5.09 2.50 -5.08
CA SER A 56 -4.71 3.90 -4.89
C SER A 56 -5.54 4.84 -5.79
N HIS A 57 -5.55 6.12 -5.45
CA HIS A 57 -5.95 7.19 -6.35
C HIS A 57 -5.02 7.25 -7.56
N LYS A 58 -5.55 7.72 -8.69
CA LYS A 58 -4.80 7.85 -9.97
C LYS A 58 -3.49 8.64 -9.85
N SER A 59 -3.44 9.65 -8.98
CA SER A 59 -2.25 10.48 -8.71
C SER A 59 -1.34 9.93 -7.60
N GLY A 60 -1.65 8.76 -7.06
CA GLY A 60 -1.04 8.19 -5.86
C GLY A 60 -1.65 8.72 -4.57
N ASN A 61 -1.52 7.93 -3.50
CA ASN A 61 -1.87 8.32 -2.14
C ASN A 61 -0.61 8.84 -1.45
N ARG A 62 -0.71 9.97 -0.76
CA ARG A 62 0.42 10.60 -0.05
C ARG A 62 0.01 10.89 1.37
N GLY A 63 0.91 10.61 2.30
CA GLY A 63 0.72 10.89 3.72
C GLY A 63 2.05 10.80 4.45
N ARG A 64 2.08 11.32 5.67
CA ARG A 64 3.24 11.12 6.55
C ARG A 64 3.31 9.66 6.95
N LEU A 65 4.50 9.06 6.86
CA LEU A 65 4.74 7.70 7.35
C LEU A 65 4.73 7.69 8.89
N ILE A 66 4.03 6.73 9.48
CA ILE A 66 3.97 6.52 10.92
C ILE A 66 4.14 5.04 11.22
N ASP A 67 5.15 4.69 12.04
CA ASP A 67 5.32 3.34 12.56
C ASP A 67 4.38 3.10 13.75
N ILE A 68 3.54 2.07 13.61
CA ILE A 68 2.50 1.70 14.57
C ILE A 68 2.79 0.28 15.04
N SER A 69 3.20 0.16 16.30
CA SER A 69 3.53 -1.13 16.92
C SER A 69 2.32 -1.82 17.55
N SER A 70 1.26 -1.06 17.88
CA SER A 70 0.10 -1.56 18.62
C SER A 70 -1.20 -0.83 18.25
N LEU A 71 -2.34 -1.49 18.49
CA LEU A 71 -3.67 -0.92 18.28
C LEU A 71 -3.90 0.34 19.14
N ASN A 72 -3.43 0.35 20.40
CA ASN A 72 -3.57 1.49 21.30
C ASN A 72 -2.86 2.74 20.76
N GLN A 73 -1.69 2.56 20.14
CA GLN A 73 -0.97 3.65 19.49
C GLN A 73 -1.82 4.21 18.34
N LEU A 74 -2.42 3.35 17.52
CA LEU A 74 -3.29 3.78 16.42
C LEU A 74 -4.54 4.53 16.90
N LEU A 75 -5.17 4.06 17.99
CA LEU A 75 -6.33 4.70 18.60
C LEU A 75 -6.05 6.10 19.14
N SER A 76 -4.81 6.36 19.58
CA SER A 76 -4.40 7.66 20.12
C SER A 76 -4.21 8.74 19.05
N TYR A 77 -4.10 8.36 17.77
CA TYR A 77 -3.91 9.33 16.69
C TYR A 77 -5.19 10.10 16.40
N LYS A 78 -5.11 11.43 16.51
CA LYS A 78 -6.20 12.34 16.16
C LYS A 78 -6.28 12.54 14.64
N TYR A 79 -7.51 12.68 14.15
CA TYR A 79 -7.82 13.01 12.76
C TYR A 79 -7.35 14.43 12.42
N SER A 80 -6.11 14.59 11.97
CA SER A 80 -5.59 15.92 11.59
C SER A 80 -4.96 15.97 10.20
N TYR A 81 -4.35 14.90 9.70
CA TYR A 81 -3.77 14.86 8.35
C TYR A 81 -3.75 13.43 7.77
N PRO A 82 -3.66 13.28 6.43
CA PRO A 82 -3.48 11.99 5.78
C PRO A 82 -2.17 11.30 6.21
N ILE A 83 -2.26 10.04 6.63
CA ILE A 83 -1.11 9.24 7.06
C ILE A 83 -1.00 7.93 6.28
N ILE A 84 0.24 7.47 6.13
CA ILE A 84 0.55 6.11 5.71
C ILE A 84 1.10 5.39 6.94
N VAL A 85 0.55 4.23 7.27
CA VAL A 85 0.99 3.49 8.47
C VAL A 85 1.86 2.31 8.10
N LEU A 86 2.94 2.10 8.85
CA LEU A 86 3.68 0.84 8.89
C LEU A 86 3.18 0.05 10.10
N VAL A 87 2.63 -1.13 9.88
CA VAL A 87 2.00 -1.96 10.93
C VAL A 87 2.60 -3.37 10.93
N PRO A 88 2.66 -4.05 12.09
CA PRO A 88 2.95 -5.48 12.11
C PRO A 88 1.82 -6.26 11.41
N SER A 89 2.14 -7.46 10.91
CA SER A 89 1.15 -8.40 10.38
C SER A 89 0.24 -8.94 11.49
N ARG A 90 -0.73 -8.12 11.90
CA ARG A 90 -1.67 -8.37 12.99
C ARG A 90 -3.09 -7.99 12.57
N LYS A 91 -4.01 -8.94 12.74
CA LYS A 91 -5.43 -8.78 12.34
C LYS A 91 -6.09 -7.55 12.94
N ASP A 92 -5.99 -7.38 14.26
CA ASP A 92 -6.69 -6.33 15.00
C ASP A 92 -6.29 -4.92 14.55
N ILE A 93 -4.99 -4.72 14.28
CA ILE A 93 -4.47 -3.45 13.77
C ILE A 93 -4.90 -3.22 12.33
N LEU A 94 -4.85 -4.25 11.47
CA LEU A 94 -5.26 -4.15 10.07
C LEU A 94 -6.75 -3.87 9.93
N ASP A 95 -7.61 -4.60 10.66
CA ASP A 95 -9.06 -4.38 10.69
C ASP A 95 -9.36 -2.92 11.06
N PHE A 96 -8.74 -2.42 12.13
CA PHE A 96 -8.94 -1.04 12.56
C PHE A 96 -8.43 -0.03 11.53
N ALA A 97 -7.23 -0.23 10.98
CA ALA A 97 -6.64 0.66 10.00
C ALA A 97 -7.46 0.75 8.70
N ILE A 98 -8.10 -0.35 8.29
CA ILE A 98 -8.94 -0.40 7.09
C ILE A 98 -10.28 0.27 7.35
N PHE A 99 -11.01 -0.12 8.40
CA PHE A 99 -12.43 0.22 8.57
C PHE A 99 -12.72 1.39 9.51
N HIS A 100 -11.82 1.71 10.43
CA HIS A 100 -12.10 2.63 11.52
C HIS A 100 -11.20 3.87 11.54
N ALA A 101 -10.21 3.92 10.64
CA ALA A 101 -9.22 4.99 10.58
C ALA A 101 -9.23 5.72 9.20
N PRO A 102 -10.18 6.65 8.96
CA PRO A 102 -10.28 7.40 7.70
C PRO A 102 -9.08 8.29 7.38
N MET A 103 -8.29 8.71 8.38
CA MET A 103 -7.04 9.46 8.14
C MET A 103 -5.94 8.62 7.47
N ILE A 104 -6.05 7.29 7.54
CA ILE A 104 -5.08 6.38 6.90
C ILE A 104 -5.40 6.27 5.42
N VAL A 105 -4.48 6.78 4.61
CA VAL A 105 -4.57 6.77 3.14
C VAL A 105 -3.68 5.71 2.50
N GLY A 106 -2.92 4.94 3.28
CA GLY A 106 -2.13 3.82 2.78
C GLY A 106 -1.60 2.97 3.94
N ILE A 107 -1.39 1.68 3.69
CA ILE A 107 -0.94 0.72 4.71
C ILE A 107 0.29 -0.04 4.17
N LEU A 108 1.35 -0.06 4.97
CA LEU A 108 2.52 -0.91 4.78
C LEU A 108 2.49 -1.97 5.88
N ILE A 109 2.57 -3.23 5.51
CA ILE A 109 2.58 -4.37 6.42
C ILE A 109 4.02 -4.86 6.54
N ASP A 110 4.54 -4.90 7.75
CA ASP A 110 5.79 -5.60 8.05
C ASP A 110 5.55 -7.10 7.89
N GLY A 111 6.13 -7.69 6.84
CA GLY A 111 6.02 -9.11 6.52
C GLY A 111 6.86 -10.02 7.40
N LYS A 112 7.63 -9.48 8.35
CA LYS A 112 8.35 -10.30 9.33
C LYS A 112 7.36 -11.13 10.12
N ILE A 113 7.50 -12.45 10.02
CA ILE A 113 6.81 -13.40 10.87
C ILE A 113 7.32 -13.17 12.29
N MET A 114 6.55 -12.44 13.09
CA MET A 114 6.84 -12.30 14.51
C MET A 114 6.57 -13.65 15.17
N ASN A 115 7.63 -14.33 15.62
CA ASN A 115 7.56 -15.50 16.49
C ASN A 115 7.07 -15.11 17.90
N THR A 116 6.04 -14.28 18.00
CA THR A 116 5.38 -13.98 19.26
C THR A 116 4.42 -15.10 19.56
N THR A 117 4.64 -15.72 20.71
CA THR A 117 4.01 -16.92 21.28
C THR A 117 2.48 -16.84 21.53
N ASN A 118 1.79 -15.82 21.03
CA ASN A 118 0.36 -15.60 21.27
C ASN A 118 -0.47 -15.59 19.96
N ASN A 119 -0.99 -16.77 19.61
CA ASN A 119 -2.38 -17.08 19.21
C ASN A 119 -3.17 -16.22 18.20
N HIS A 120 -2.57 -15.34 17.41
CA HIS A 120 -3.31 -14.56 16.41
C HIS A 120 -2.86 -14.86 14.98
N HIS A 121 -2.84 -16.14 14.63
CA HIS A 121 -2.82 -16.54 13.23
C HIS A 121 -4.12 -16.09 12.55
N PHE A 122 -3.99 -15.51 11.37
CA PHE A 122 -5.11 -15.17 10.51
C PHE A 122 -4.76 -15.52 9.07
N THR A 123 -5.79 -15.67 8.25
CA THR A 123 -5.65 -15.74 6.79
C THR A 123 -6.66 -14.81 6.15
N GLU A 124 -6.22 -14.15 5.11
CA GLU A 124 -6.97 -13.26 4.23
C GLU A 124 -8.19 -13.91 3.55
N VAL A 125 -8.21 -15.25 3.47
CA VAL A 125 -9.31 -16.02 2.88
C VAL A 125 -10.52 -15.99 3.83
N ASN A 126 -11.73 -16.09 3.30
CA ASN A 126 -12.93 -16.15 4.14
C ASN A 126 -12.98 -17.47 4.97
N ASN A 127 -13.96 -17.58 5.86
CA ASN A 127 -14.15 -18.79 6.68
C ASN A 127 -14.67 -20.02 5.90
N CYS A 128 -15.14 -19.79 4.67
CA CYS A 128 -16.00 -20.66 3.88
C CYS A 128 -15.64 -20.53 2.37
N PRO A 129 -14.42 -20.93 1.96
CA PRO A 129 -13.87 -20.55 0.65
C PRO A 129 -14.67 -21.09 -0.54
N GLU A 130 -15.35 -22.22 -0.35
CA GLU A 130 -16.16 -22.87 -1.38
C GLU A 130 -17.54 -22.23 -1.58
N ASN A 131 -17.97 -21.32 -0.70
CA ASN A 131 -19.30 -20.70 -0.75
C ASN A 131 -19.49 -19.68 -1.89
N LEU A 132 -18.55 -19.62 -2.84
CA LEU A 132 -18.56 -18.73 -4.00
C LEU A 132 -19.04 -19.42 -5.28
N ILE A 133 -19.27 -20.74 -5.26
CA ILE A 133 -19.48 -21.53 -6.48
C ILE A 133 -20.97 -21.66 -6.85
N ASP A 134 -21.91 -21.42 -5.92
CA ASP A 134 -23.34 -21.59 -6.22
C ASP A 134 -24.21 -20.43 -5.72
N LEU A 135 -24.64 -19.56 -6.65
CA LEU A 135 -25.58 -18.45 -6.41
C LEU A 135 -27.00 -18.94 -6.06
N SER A 136 -27.29 -20.22 -6.24
CA SER A 136 -28.62 -20.80 -6.10
C SER A 136 -28.88 -21.44 -4.73
N ILE A 137 -27.83 -21.67 -3.93
CA ILE A 137 -27.93 -22.32 -2.63
C ILE A 137 -27.47 -21.31 -1.59
N SER A 138 -28.38 -20.82 -0.76
CA SER A 138 -27.99 -20.17 0.49
C SER A 138 -27.45 -21.23 1.45
N THR A 139 -26.29 -21.79 1.13
CA THR A 139 -25.52 -22.58 2.08
C THR A 139 -24.98 -21.59 3.10
N ASN A 140 -25.81 -21.34 4.12
CA ASN A 140 -25.32 -20.96 5.43
C ASN A 140 -24.09 -21.81 5.70
N CYS A 141 -22.95 -21.17 5.90
CA CYS A 141 -21.70 -21.86 6.11
C CYS A 141 -21.74 -22.60 7.45
N SER A 142 -22.32 -23.80 7.41
CA SER A 142 -22.54 -24.67 8.57
C SER A 142 -21.23 -25.16 9.14
N ILE A 143 -20.21 -25.35 8.28
CA ILE A 143 -18.86 -25.75 8.67
C ILE A 143 -17.87 -24.66 8.25
N ARG A 144 -17.28 -23.99 9.24
CA ARG A 144 -16.19 -23.03 9.03
C ARG A 144 -14.88 -23.78 8.75
N LYS A 145 -14.62 -24.09 7.47
CA LYS A 145 -13.39 -24.77 7.03
C LYS A 145 -12.12 -23.97 7.33
N ASN A 146 -12.24 -22.64 7.37
CA ASN A 146 -11.15 -21.74 7.72
C ASN A 146 -11.48 -20.95 8.99
N LYS A 147 -11.12 -21.49 10.16
CA LYS A 147 -11.43 -20.88 11.47
C LYS A 147 -10.84 -19.47 11.64
N TYR A 148 -9.71 -19.20 10.99
CA TYR A 148 -8.95 -17.97 11.12
C TYR A 148 -9.11 -17.02 9.92
N GLY A 149 -10.11 -17.29 9.07
CA GLY A 149 -10.42 -16.46 7.93
C GLY A 149 -10.96 -15.09 8.32
N ILE A 150 -10.54 -14.07 7.59
CA ILE A 150 -11.01 -12.69 7.80
C ILE A 150 -11.64 -12.07 6.56
N ASN A 151 -11.67 -12.81 5.44
CA ASN A 151 -12.29 -12.39 4.19
C ASN A 151 -11.74 -11.06 3.63
N PHE A 152 -10.46 -10.75 3.86
CA PHE A 152 -9.81 -9.57 3.28
C PHE A 152 -9.78 -9.57 1.75
N ARG A 153 -9.81 -10.76 1.12
CA ARG A 153 -9.93 -10.86 -0.35
C ARG A 153 -11.31 -10.47 -0.88
N GLY A 154 -12.35 -10.52 -0.04
CA GLY A 154 -13.74 -10.29 -0.42
C GLY A 154 -14.24 -8.86 -0.19
N ILE A 155 -13.40 -7.98 0.37
CA ILE A 155 -13.78 -6.60 0.71
C ILE A 155 -13.20 -5.61 -0.30
N SER A 156 -13.92 -4.52 -0.59
CA SER A 156 -13.39 -3.39 -1.36
C SER A 156 -12.69 -2.42 -0.40
N ILE A 157 -11.43 -2.11 -0.69
CA ILE A 157 -10.59 -1.22 0.12
C ILE A 157 -10.12 -0.05 -0.75
N ASP A 158 -10.48 1.17 -0.37
CA ASP A 158 -10.17 2.40 -1.12
C ASP A 158 -8.85 3.06 -0.69
N LYS A 159 -7.92 2.25 -0.22
CA LYS A 159 -6.55 2.65 0.10
C LYS A 159 -5.59 1.53 -0.32
N PRO A 160 -4.38 1.85 -0.80
CA PRO A 160 -3.39 0.85 -1.17
C PRO A 160 -2.82 0.16 0.07
N ILE A 161 -2.54 -1.13 -0.07
CA ILE A 161 -1.90 -1.94 0.96
C ILE A 161 -0.70 -2.64 0.32
N PHE A 162 0.47 -2.54 0.97
CA PHE A 162 1.71 -3.17 0.55
C PHE A 162 2.23 -4.09 1.65
N LEU A 163 2.71 -5.27 1.30
CA LEU A 163 3.40 -6.19 2.18
C LEU A 163 4.90 -6.05 1.92
N LEU A 164 5.65 -5.59 2.92
CA LEU A 164 7.10 -5.44 2.83
C LEU A 164 7.77 -6.75 3.23
N THR A 165 8.47 -7.38 2.29
CA THR A 165 9.11 -8.69 2.50
C THR A 165 10.60 -8.58 2.84
N ASN A 166 11.21 -7.42 2.57
CA ASN A 166 12.61 -7.16 2.89
C ASN A 166 12.74 -6.35 4.19
N GLN A 167 13.32 -6.99 5.20
CA GLN A 167 13.48 -6.39 6.52
C GLN A 167 14.39 -5.16 6.51
N THR A 168 15.39 -5.10 5.64
CA THR A 168 16.27 -3.92 5.54
C THR A 168 15.48 -2.67 5.17
N ILE A 169 14.53 -2.80 4.23
CA ILE A 169 13.65 -1.68 3.85
C ILE A 169 12.77 -1.28 5.02
N VAL A 170 12.19 -2.25 5.73
CA VAL A 170 11.37 -1.97 6.91
C VAL A 170 12.17 -1.22 7.98
N ASP A 171 13.39 -1.66 8.25
CA ASP A 171 14.26 -1.05 9.26
C ASP A 171 14.69 0.37 8.84
N ASP A 172 14.93 0.61 7.55
CA ASP A 172 15.21 1.95 7.04
C ASP A 172 14.00 2.88 7.10
N LEU A 173 12.80 2.36 6.82
CA LEU A 173 11.55 3.11 6.97
C LEU A 173 11.27 3.49 8.43
N ARG A 174 11.67 2.66 9.40
CA ARG A 174 11.50 2.94 10.84
C ARG A 174 12.48 4.00 11.39
N LYS A 175 13.62 4.20 10.73
CA LYS A 175 14.63 5.18 11.16
C LYS A 175 14.28 6.62 10.76
N ASN A 176 13.37 6.79 9.80
CA ASN A 176 12.96 8.09 9.25
C ASN A 176 11.65 8.58 9.88
#